data_AF-A0A1H3GHD7-F1
#
_entry.id   AF-A0A1H3GHD7-F1
#
_cell.length_a   1.000
_cell.length_b   1.000
_cell.length_c   1.000
_cell.angle_alpha   90.00
_cell.angle_beta   90.00
_cell.angle_gamma   90.00
#
_symmetry.space_group_name_H-M   'P 1'
#
loop_
_entity.id
_entity.type
_entity.pdbx_description
1 polymer ?
#
loop_
_entity_poly.entity_id
_entity_poly.type
_entity_poly.pdbx_seq_one_letter_code
_entity_poly.pdbx_strand_id
1 'polypeptide(L)'
;MTTITNRYEILFLYEARDCNPNGDPLDENRPRTDPETGVATVSDVRIKRTVRDYLLSLEPDVAKRLAAGQEILIRDTLKADGHLAEGKDRAEQFLDAAAKGKKGEAKRQALEEAVTRGCIDARLFGATLPLGKAEPSLQLTGPVQFSAFNRSLHRVSPTLVQQTAAYAGNATANQKSFAERWLLPYALIAAYGVANEVAARSTGLSEADLEQLFAGLWQGTAALNTHSKLGHEPLLLVVAEYQPGYRLGALTQRLALANQRVEDTALRSTQDFELDVTAVLDAWRAYPRLRGLRIMQDSRLRCRVGEHVADFMTLAQAAGLSITALDL
;
A
#
# COMPACT_ATOMS: atom_id res chain seq x y z
N MET A 1 -11.68 16.94 -13.28
CA MET A 1 -10.84 15.76 -13.58
C MET A 1 -11.73 14.68 -14.13
N THR A 2 -11.27 13.93 -15.14
CA THR A 2 -12.05 12.84 -15.73
C THR A 2 -11.86 11.57 -14.90
N THR A 3 -12.97 10.95 -14.49
CA THR A 3 -12.96 9.67 -13.77
C THR A 3 -12.34 8.58 -14.63
N ILE A 4 -11.62 7.65 -13.99
CA ILE A 4 -11.05 6.49 -14.71
C ILE A 4 -12.15 5.69 -15.39
N THR A 5 -11.86 5.19 -16.59
CA THR A 5 -12.81 4.37 -17.37
C THR A 5 -12.36 2.92 -17.49
N ASN A 6 -11.07 2.66 -17.32
CA ASN A 6 -10.45 1.34 -17.46
C ASN A 6 -10.23 0.67 -16.10
N ARG A 7 -10.14 -0.66 -16.11
CA ARG A 7 -9.79 -1.43 -14.91
C ARG A 7 -8.27 -1.56 -14.83
N TYR A 8 -7.72 -1.47 -13.62
CA TYR A 8 -6.29 -1.68 -13.40
C TYR A 8 -6.05 -2.80 -12.39
N GLU A 9 -5.02 -3.62 -12.63
CA GLU A 9 -4.41 -4.46 -11.60
C GLU A 9 -3.02 -3.95 -11.28
N ILE A 10 -2.65 -3.99 -10.01
CA ILE A 10 -1.39 -3.50 -9.48
C ILE A 10 -0.64 -4.71 -8.92
N LEU A 11 0.56 -4.95 -9.43
CA LEU A 11 1.54 -5.85 -8.84
C LEU A 11 2.68 -5.00 -8.31
N PHE A 12 2.88 -5.00 -7.00
CA PHE A 12 3.93 -4.22 -6.37
C PHE A 12 4.82 -5.12 -5.52
N LEU A 13 6.09 -5.24 -5.91
CA LEU A 13 7.12 -5.92 -5.14
C LEU A 13 8.04 -4.90 -4.47
N TYR A 14 8.30 -5.16 -3.20
CA TYR A 14 9.29 -4.43 -2.40
C TYR A 14 9.96 -5.40 -1.44
N GLU A 15 11.21 -5.12 -1.10
CA GLU A 15 11.93 -5.86 -0.07
C GLU A 15 11.80 -5.19 1.29
N ALA A 16 11.88 -6.00 2.34
CA ALA A 16 11.99 -5.59 3.73
C ALA A 16 13.25 -6.23 4.32
N ARG A 17 14.30 -5.43 4.51
CA ARG A 17 15.60 -5.87 5.02
C ARG A 17 15.85 -5.32 6.43
N ASP A 18 16.22 -6.20 7.35
CA ASP A 18 16.51 -5.88 8.77
C ASP A 18 15.44 -5.00 9.44
N CYS A 19 14.18 -5.15 9.01
CA CYS A 19 13.08 -4.31 9.43
C CYS A 19 11.82 -5.12 9.69
N ASN A 20 10.82 -4.47 10.26
CA ASN A 20 9.55 -5.08 10.54
C ASN A 20 8.50 -4.55 9.56
N PRO A 21 8.07 -5.30 8.53
CA PRO A 21 7.15 -4.75 7.53
C PRO A 21 5.75 -4.49 8.10
N ASN A 22 5.20 -5.44 8.84
CA ASN A 22 3.92 -5.32 9.51
C ASN A 22 3.95 -6.06 10.85
N GLY A 23 4.12 -5.32 11.95
CA GLY A 23 4.08 -5.90 13.29
C GLY A 23 2.66 -6.26 13.71
N ASP A 24 2.52 -7.25 14.57
CA ASP A 24 1.26 -7.60 15.23
C ASP A 24 1.19 -6.96 16.63
N PRO A 25 0.32 -5.96 16.87
CA PRO A 25 0.16 -5.35 18.18
C PRO A 25 -0.26 -6.34 19.28
N LEU A 26 -0.82 -7.49 18.93
CA LEU A 26 -1.25 -8.52 19.88
C LEU A 26 -0.17 -9.58 20.17
N ASP A 27 0.93 -9.59 19.42
CA ASP A 27 2.03 -10.55 19.53
C ASP A 27 3.37 -9.80 19.61
N GLU A 28 3.54 -8.96 20.64
CA GLU A 28 4.79 -8.24 20.94
C GLU A 28 5.38 -7.46 19.75
N ASN A 29 4.51 -6.98 18.86
CA ASN A 29 4.89 -6.33 17.62
C ASN A 29 5.78 -7.20 16.70
N ARG A 30 5.74 -8.53 16.83
CA ARG A 30 6.42 -9.48 15.93
C ARG A 30 5.93 -9.29 14.49
N PRO A 31 6.79 -9.40 13.46
CA PRO A 31 6.35 -9.43 12.07
C PRO A 31 5.27 -10.49 11.89
N ARG A 32 4.14 -10.12 11.30
CA ARG A 32 3.06 -11.05 11.00
C ARG A 32 3.56 -12.13 10.03
N THR A 33 3.37 -13.39 10.39
CA THR A 33 3.68 -14.55 9.57
C THR A 33 2.51 -15.51 9.55
N ASP A 34 2.32 -16.19 8.42
CA ASP A 34 1.39 -17.30 8.33
C ASP A 34 1.94 -18.51 9.13
N PRO A 35 1.20 -19.05 10.10
CA PRO A 35 1.73 -20.08 11.00
C PRO A 35 1.99 -21.42 10.33
N GLU A 36 1.30 -21.73 9.22
CA GLU A 36 1.44 -23.00 8.52
C GLU A 36 2.59 -22.96 7.50
N THR A 37 2.69 -21.86 6.75
CA THR A 37 3.65 -21.74 5.65
C THR A 37 4.92 -20.98 6.03
N GLY A 38 4.89 -20.18 7.10
CA GLY A 38 6.00 -19.34 7.54
C GLY A 38 6.30 -18.15 6.63
N VAL A 39 5.42 -17.83 5.68
CA VAL A 39 5.57 -16.62 4.84
C VAL A 39 5.16 -15.38 5.63
N ALA A 40 5.84 -14.25 5.40
CA ALA A 40 5.44 -12.98 5.97
C ALA A 40 4.08 -12.55 5.41
N THR A 41 3.27 -11.86 6.21
CA THR A 41 2.02 -11.26 5.77
C THR A 41 1.99 -9.76 6.09
N VAL A 42 1.51 -8.98 5.14
CA VAL A 42 1.34 -7.52 5.25
C VAL A 42 -0.10 -7.18 4.91
N SER A 43 -0.78 -6.53 5.84
CA SER A 43 -2.18 -6.13 5.67
C SER A 43 -2.34 -5.09 4.56
N ASP A 44 -3.49 -5.09 3.89
CA ASP A 44 -3.86 -4.02 2.95
C ASP A 44 -3.83 -2.64 3.62
N VAL A 45 -4.29 -2.55 4.87
CA VAL A 45 -4.29 -1.31 5.66
C VAL A 45 -2.88 -0.76 5.85
N ARG A 46 -1.86 -1.63 6.00
CA ARG A 46 -0.46 -1.19 6.10
C ARG A 46 0.02 -0.52 4.81
N ILE A 47 -0.30 -1.09 3.65
CA ILE A 47 0.05 -0.50 2.34
C ILE A 47 -0.68 0.83 2.15
N LYS A 48 -1.99 0.85 2.41
CA LYS A 48 -2.82 2.08 2.33
C LYS A 48 -2.28 3.18 3.26
N ARG A 49 -1.78 2.82 4.45
CA ARG A 49 -1.14 3.74 5.38
C ARG A 49 0.16 4.33 4.83
N THR A 50 1.04 3.51 4.24
CA THR A 50 2.26 4.02 3.60
C THR A 50 1.94 5.08 2.53
N VAL A 51 0.95 4.81 1.68
CA VAL A 51 0.50 5.78 0.66
C VAL A 51 -0.03 7.05 1.32
N ARG A 52 -0.92 6.94 2.32
CA ARG A 52 -1.47 8.10 3.03
C ARG A 52 -0.39 8.96 3.70
N ASP A 53 0.55 8.32 4.39
CA ASP A 53 1.63 8.99 5.13
C ASP A 53 2.55 9.73 4.14
N TYR A 54 2.84 9.13 2.99
CA TYR A 54 3.60 9.78 1.92
C TYR A 54 2.84 11.00 1.34
N LEU A 55 1.58 10.83 0.95
CA LEU A 55 0.79 11.94 0.38
C LEU A 55 0.61 13.09 1.39
N LEU A 56 0.47 12.77 2.67
CA LEU A 56 0.44 13.75 3.76
C LEU A 56 1.76 14.52 3.87
N SER A 57 2.90 13.88 3.61
CA SER A 57 4.23 14.50 3.72
C SER A 57 4.53 15.51 2.60
N LEU A 58 3.84 15.41 1.45
CA LEU A 58 4.08 16.29 0.30
C LEU A 58 3.63 17.74 0.54
N GLU A 59 2.60 17.95 1.36
CA GLU A 59 2.11 19.27 1.72
C GLU A 59 1.60 19.27 3.17
N PRO A 60 2.37 19.80 4.14
CA PRO A 60 1.98 19.81 5.54
C PRO A 60 0.73 20.66 5.83
N ASP A 61 0.46 21.69 5.02
CA ASP A 61 -0.65 22.62 5.24
C ASP A 61 -2.01 22.00 4.88
N VAL A 62 -2.91 21.95 5.86
CA VAL A 62 -4.26 21.39 5.71
C VAL A 62 -5.11 22.19 4.74
N ALA A 63 -5.05 23.53 4.77
CA ALA A 63 -5.87 24.37 3.92
C ALA A 63 -5.47 24.24 2.44
N LYS A 64 -4.17 24.17 2.16
CA LYS A 64 -3.66 23.90 0.81
C LYS A 64 -4.06 22.53 0.31
N ARG A 65 -3.91 21.48 1.12
CA ARG A 65 -4.34 20.12 0.74
C ARG A 65 -5.84 20.04 0.49
N LEU A 66 -6.67 20.64 1.35
CA LEU A 66 -8.12 20.71 1.13
C LEU A 66 -8.47 21.44 -0.17
N ALA A 67 -7.84 22.58 -0.45
CA ALA A 67 -8.05 23.34 -1.68
C ALA A 67 -7.63 22.54 -2.95
N ALA A 68 -6.57 21.74 -2.84
CA ALA A 68 -6.10 20.86 -3.91
C ALA A 68 -6.88 19.52 -4.00
N GLY A 69 -7.77 19.25 -3.04
CA GLY A 69 -8.46 17.95 -2.94
C GLY A 69 -7.55 16.78 -2.53
N GLN A 70 -6.43 17.07 -1.87
CA GLN A 70 -5.36 16.13 -1.48
C GLN A 70 -5.30 15.91 0.05
N GLU A 71 -6.32 16.30 0.81
CA GLU A 71 -6.33 16.02 2.25
C GLU A 71 -6.43 14.50 2.50
N ILE A 72 -5.96 14.08 3.68
CA ILE A 72 -6.02 12.68 4.12
C ILE A 72 -7.04 12.61 5.25
N LEU A 73 -8.14 11.92 4.98
CA LEU A 73 -9.24 11.72 5.92
C LEU A 73 -8.83 10.82 7.08
N ILE A 74 -8.26 9.66 6.78
CA ILE A 74 -7.91 8.64 7.78
C ILE A 74 -6.50 8.89 8.30
N ARG A 75 -6.40 9.72 9.35
CA ARG A 75 -5.16 9.98 10.11
C ARG A 75 -5.50 10.44 11.53
N ASP A 76 -4.51 10.34 12.42
CA ASP A 76 -4.62 10.89 13.76
C ASP A 76 -4.71 12.42 13.67
N THR A 77 -5.70 13.00 14.34
CA THR A 77 -5.80 14.46 14.51
C THR A 77 -6.17 14.77 15.95
N LEU A 78 -5.72 15.92 16.42
CA LEU A 78 -5.98 16.37 17.78
C LEU A 78 -7.07 17.44 17.80
N LYS A 79 -7.91 17.41 18.82
CA LYS A 79 -8.82 18.48 19.19
C LYS A 79 -8.02 19.63 19.82
N ALA A 80 -8.65 20.79 20.01
CA ALA A 80 -8.01 21.96 20.62
C ALA A 80 -7.55 21.73 22.07
N ASP A 81 -8.11 20.73 22.75
CA ASP A 81 -7.74 20.31 24.10
C ASP A 81 -6.56 19.31 24.13
N GLY A 82 -6.00 18.94 22.97
CA GLY A 82 -4.90 17.99 22.84
C GLY A 82 -5.32 16.52 22.83
N HIS A 83 -6.61 16.19 22.92
CA HIS A 83 -7.11 14.82 22.81
C HIS A 83 -7.31 14.39 21.35
N LEU A 84 -7.30 13.08 21.08
CA LEU A 84 -7.58 12.54 19.75
C LEU A 84 -9.00 12.88 19.29
N ALA A 85 -9.14 13.30 18.05
CA ALA A 85 -10.42 13.57 17.41
C ALA A 85 -11.19 12.27 17.16
N GLU A 86 -12.49 12.30 17.40
CA GLU A 86 -13.37 11.18 17.11
C GLU A 86 -13.74 11.15 15.61
N GLY A 87 -14.25 10.02 15.13
CA GLY A 87 -14.71 9.90 13.74
C GLY A 87 -15.79 10.93 13.37
N LYS A 88 -16.61 11.36 14.36
CA LYS A 88 -17.59 12.42 14.19
C LYS A 88 -16.93 13.79 14.01
N ASP A 89 -15.90 14.10 14.81
CA ASP A 89 -15.16 15.35 14.69
C ASP A 89 -14.49 15.45 13.33
N ARG A 90 -13.91 14.35 12.85
CA ARG A 90 -13.35 14.26 11.49
C ARG A 90 -14.40 14.51 10.42
N ALA A 91 -15.57 13.89 10.50
CA ALA A 91 -16.65 14.11 9.52
C ALA A 91 -17.09 15.58 9.48
N GLU A 92 -17.24 16.23 10.64
CA GLU A 92 -17.72 17.61 10.73
C GLU A 92 -16.69 18.66 10.29
N GLN A 93 -15.40 18.30 10.17
CA GLN A 93 -14.35 19.20 9.66
C GLN A 93 -14.48 19.49 8.16
N PHE A 94 -15.13 18.61 7.39
CA PHE A 94 -15.32 18.79 5.95
C PHE A 94 -16.66 19.44 5.60
N LEU A 95 -17.55 19.61 6.58
CA LEU A 95 -18.85 20.24 6.37
C LEU A 95 -18.77 21.75 6.61
N ASP A 96 -19.25 22.52 5.64
CA ASP A 96 -19.49 23.96 5.83
C ASP A 96 -20.57 24.21 6.89
N ALA A 97 -20.57 25.42 7.48
CA ALA A 97 -21.51 25.81 8.53
C ALA A 97 -22.98 25.60 8.12
N ALA A 98 -23.33 25.88 6.86
CA ALA A 98 -24.67 25.65 6.31
C ALA A 98 -25.04 24.16 6.21
N ALA A 99 -24.06 23.29 6.00
CA ALA A 99 -24.26 21.85 5.90
C ALA A 99 -24.34 21.15 7.27
N LYS A 100 -23.74 21.74 8.32
CA LYS A 100 -23.83 21.24 9.71
C LYS A 100 -25.26 21.27 10.26
N GLY A 101 -26.11 22.17 9.77
CA GLY A 101 -27.53 22.25 10.13
C GLY A 101 -28.43 21.24 9.40
N LYS A 102 -27.95 20.59 8.33
CA LYS A 102 -28.72 19.56 7.60
C LYS A 102 -28.83 18.28 8.45
N LYS A 103 -29.89 17.50 8.22
CA LYS A 103 -30.14 16.21 8.90
C LYS A 103 -30.41 15.11 7.89
N GLY A 104 -30.15 13.87 8.31
CA GLY A 104 -30.44 12.67 7.51
C GLY A 104 -29.74 12.71 6.15
N GLU A 105 -30.50 12.39 5.10
CA GLU A 105 -29.97 12.21 3.74
C GLU A 105 -29.25 13.45 3.19
N ALA A 106 -29.77 14.65 3.45
CA ALA A 106 -29.16 15.89 2.97
C ALA A 106 -27.80 16.18 3.63
N LYS A 107 -27.59 15.71 4.88
CA LYS A 107 -26.29 15.80 5.56
C LYS A 107 -25.33 14.74 5.01
N ARG A 108 -25.82 13.52 4.79
CA ARG A 108 -25.06 12.42 4.20
C ARG A 108 -24.48 12.79 2.84
N GLN A 109 -25.33 13.31 1.95
CA GLN A 109 -24.91 13.74 0.61
C GLN A 109 -23.89 14.89 0.66
N ALA A 110 -24.12 15.89 1.51
CA ALA A 110 -23.18 17.00 1.66
C ALA A 110 -21.80 16.53 2.18
N LEU A 111 -21.79 15.56 3.11
CA LEU A 111 -20.54 14.98 3.61
C LEU A 111 -19.83 14.16 2.53
N GLU A 112 -20.58 13.34 1.80
CA GLU A 112 -20.07 12.54 0.69
C GLU A 112 -19.41 13.42 -0.39
N GLU A 113 -20.07 14.49 -0.81
CA GLU A 113 -19.55 15.46 -1.77
C GLU A 113 -18.34 16.26 -1.25
N ALA A 114 -18.30 16.57 0.06
CA ALA A 114 -17.18 17.27 0.65
C ALA A 114 -15.95 16.36 0.78
N VAL A 115 -16.14 15.13 1.23
CA VAL A 115 -15.07 14.14 1.44
C VAL A 115 -14.49 13.67 0.11
N THR A 116 -15.32 13.33 -0.88
CA THR A 116 -14.83 12.89 -2.20
C THR A 116 -14.06 13.99 -2.92
N ARG A 117 -14.49 15.25 -2.78
CA ARG A 117 -13.78 16.41 -3.35
C ARG A 117 -12.50 16.76 -2.60
N GLY A 118 -12.53 16.74 -1.27
CA GLY A 118 -11.44 17.22 -0.43
C GLY A 118 -10.35 16.18 -0.15
N CYS A 119 -10.69 14.89 -0.14
CA CYS A 119 -9.81 13.84 0.38
C CYS A 119 -9.44 12.81 -0.68
N ILE A 120 -8.15 12.75 -1.03
CA ILE A 120 -7.64 11.79 -2.01
C ILE A 120 -7.73 10.35 -1.51
N ASP A 121 -7.49 10.11 -0.21
CA ASP A 121 -7.55 8.76 0.35
C ASP A 121 -8.98 8.20 0.40
N ALA A 122 -9.99 9.06 0.50
CA ALA A 122 -11.39 8.67 0.35
C ALA A 122 -11.72 8.35 -1.12
N ARG A 123 -11.20 9.12 -2.08
CA ARG A 123 -11.36 8.81 -3.52
C ARG A 123 -10.71 7.48 -3.92
N LEU A 124 -9.55 7.17 -3.34
CA LEU A 124 -8.78 5.95 -3.60
C LEU A 124 -9.34 4.74 -2.83
N PHE A 125 -9.43 4.84 -1.51
CA PHE A 125 -9.63 3.69 -0.63
C PHE A 125 -11.02 3.65 0.02
N GLY A 126 -11.81 4.71 -0.14
CA GLY A 126 -13.10 4.84 0.53
C GLY A 126 -12.95 5.12 2.02
N ALA A 127 -14.08 5.22 2.71
CA ALA A 127 -14.14 5.52 4.13
C ALA A 127 -15.51 5.16 4.72
N THR A 128 -15.51 4.87 6.03
CA THR A 128 -16.73 4.77 6.83
C THR A 128 -16.72 5.88 7.87
N LEU A 129 -17.68 6.80 7.79
CA LEU A 129 -17.78 7.95 8.69
C LEU A 129 -19.11 7.95 9.46
N PRO A 130 -19.10 8.06 10.79
CA PRO A 130 -20.32 8.13 11.58
C PRO A 130 -21.02 9.50 11.39
N LEU A 131 -22.35 9.48 11.20
CA LEU A 131 -23.17 10.70 11.06
C LEU A 131 -23.89 11.11 12.36
N GLY A 132 -23.99 10.20 13.32
CA GLY A 132 -24.62 10.38 14.63
C GLY A 132 -25.02 9.04 15.26
N LYS A 133 -25.46 9.03 16.52
CA LYS A 133 -25.83 7.79 17.24
C LYS A 133 -27.04 7.04 16.65
N ALA A 134 -27.88 7.73 15.87
CA ALA A 134 -29.11 7.17 15.29
C ALA A 134 -29.17 7.33 13.76
N GLU A 135 -28.12 7.81 13.13
CA GLU A 135 -28.04 8.00 11.68
C GLU A 135 -27.12 6.93 11.07
N PRO A 136 -27.48 6.33 9.92
CA PRO A 136 -26.61 5.38 9.25
C PRO A 136 -25.29 6.05 8.88
N SER A 137 -24.16 5.38 9.12
CA SER A 137 -22.84 5.90 8.74
C SER A 137 -22.75 6.11 7.23
N LEU A 138 -22.04 7.14 6.81
CA LEU A 138 -21.61 7.27 5.42
C LEU A 138 -20.62 6.13 5.13
N GLN A 139 -20.91 5.35 4.08
CA GLN A 139 -20.04 4.28 3.60
C GLN A 139 -19.65 4.57 2.16
N LEU A 140 -18.38 4.83 1.94
CA LEU A 140 -17.79 5.01 0.62
C LEU A 140 -16.95 3.79 0.30
N THR A 141 -17.33 3.05 -0.75
CA THR A 141 -16.51 1.96 -1.26
C THR A 141 -15.38 2.52 -2.13
N GLY A 142 -14.14 2.34 -1.69
CA GLY A 142 -12.96 2.74 -2.45
C GLY A 142 -12.80 1.95 -3.74
N PRO A 143 -12.47 2.59 -4.88
CA PRO A 143 -12.18 1.88 -6.11
C PRO A 143 -10.89 1.07 -6.05
N VAL A 144 -9.93 1.47 -5.21
CA VAL A 144 -8.64 0.78 -5.05
C VAL A 144 -8.67 -0.16 -3.85
N GLN A 145 -8.56 -1.45 -4.12
CA GLN A 145 -8.52 -2.49 -3.10
C GLN A 145 -7.27 -3.34 -3.27
N PHE A 146 -6.52 -3.51 -2.18
CA PHE A 146 -5.43 -4.49 -2.10
C PHE A 146 -5.91 -5.78 -1.46
N SER A 147 -5.22 -6.89 -1.73
CA SER A 147 -5.42 -8.14 -1.00
C SER A 147 -5.33 -7.89 0.50
N ALA A 148 -6.29 -8.43 1.26
CA ALA A 148 -6.34 -8.30 2.72
C ALA A 148 -5.00 -8.68 3.38
N PHE A 149 -4.32 -9.70 2.84
CA PHE A 149 -2.92 -10.01 3.15
C PHE A 149 -2.10 -10.13 1.87
N ASN A 150 -0.98 -9.41 1.84
CA ASN A 150 0.07 -9.44 0.83
C ASN A 150 1.23 -10.23 1.42
N ARG A 151 1.82 -11.15 0.65
CA ARG A 151 2.68 -12.21 1.20
C ARG A 151 4.11 -12.10 0.70
N SER A 152 5.07 -12.60 1.48
CA SER A 152 6.40 -12.85 0.92
C SER A 152 6.36 -13.98 -0.10
N LEU A 153 7.25 -13.93 -1.10
CA LEU A 153 7.38 -15.00 -2.11
C LEU A 153 8.16 -16.23 -1.61
N HIS A 154 8.63 -16.19 -0.37
CA HIS A 154 9.40 -17.25 0.28
C HIS A 154 9.10 -17.29 1.77
N ARG A 155 9.47 -18.40 2.44
CA ARG A 155 9.41 -18.50 3.90
C ARG A 155 10.39 -17.52 4.56
N VAL A 156 10.00 -16.91 5.68
CA VAL A 156 10.85 -15.99 6.44
C VAL A 156 11.15 -16.53 7.83
N SER A 157 12.18 -15.97 8.47
CA SER A 157 12.52 -16.26 9.87
C SER A 157 12.67 -14.96 10.66
N PRO A 158 11.66 -14.56 11.45
CA PRO A 158 11.78 -13.41 12.33
C PRO A 158 12.91 -13.60 13.34
N THR A 159 13.73 -12.57 13.51
CA THR A 159 14.86 -12.55 14.46
C THR A 159 14.60 -11.53 15.55
N LEU A 160 14.82 -11.92 16.81
CA LEU A 160 14.76 -11.04 17.97
C LEU A 160 16.11 -10.33 18.15
N VAL A 161 16.08 -9.01 18.28
CA VAL A 161 17.24 -8.18 18.60
C VAL A 161 16.96 -7.48 19.92
N GLN A 162 17.86 -7.67 20.89
CA GLN A 162 17.82 -6.96 22.16
C GLN A 162 18.59 -5.64 22.05
N GLN A 163 18.02 -4.59 22.64
CA GLN A 163 18.56 -3.25 22.69
C GLN A 163 18.67 -2.81 24.15
N THR A 164 19.69 -2.02 24.48
CA THR A 164 19.86 -1.47 25.81
C THR A 164 19.47 0.01 25.79
N ALA A 165 18.45 0.38 26.57
CA ALA A 165 18.07 1.77 26.79
C ALA A 165 19.07 2.45 27.73
N ALA A 166 19.34 3.74 27.53
CA ALA A 166 20.26 4.51 28.38
C ALA A 166 19.68 4.86 29.76
N TYR A 167 18.39 4.60 29.98
CA TYR A 167 17.64 5.00 31.18
C TYR A 167 17.17 3.78 31.98
N ALA A 168 16.97 3.99 33.27
CA ALA A 168 16.36 3.01 34.16
C ALA A 168 14.83 3.03 34.00
N GLY A 169 14.19 1.87 34.10
CA GLY A 169 12.75 1.73 33.87
C GLY A 169 11.87 2.31 34.99
N ASN A 170 12.45 2.64 36.14
CA ASN A 170 11.81 3.33 37.25
C ASN A 170 12.85 4.08 38.10
N ALA A 171 12.37 4.93 39.00
CA ALA A 171 13.21 5.83 39.81
C ALA A 171 14.15 5.11 40.80
N THR A 172 13.96 3.80 41.04
CA THR A 172 14.73 3.00 41.99
C THR A 172 15.61 1.93 41.32
N ALA A 173 15.57 1.83 39.99
CA ALA A 173 16.35 0.84 39.26
C ALA A 173 17.79 1.34 38.98
N ASN A 174 18.77 0.53 39.39
CA ASN A 174 20.19 0.74 39.11
C ASN A 174 20.68 0.03 37.83
N GLN A 175 19.78 -0.62 37.08
CA GLN A 175 20.07 -1.30 35.82
C GLN A 175 19.41 -0.58 34.64
N LYS A 176 20.11 -0.56 33.50
CA LYS A 176 19.58 -0.06 32.23
C LYS A 176 18.38 -0.89 31.79
N SER A 177 17.34 -0.27 31.26
CA SER A 177 16.21 -0.99 30.66
C SER A 177 16.62 -1.69 29.36
N PHE A 178 16.07 -2.86 29.10
CA PHE A 178 16.20 -3.55 27.81
C PHE A 178 14.93 -3.37 27.00
N ALA A 179 15.08 -3.23 25.69
CA ALA A 179 13.98 -3.21 24.73
C ALA A 179 14.22 -4.31 23.70
N GLU A 180 13.14 -4.99 23.33
CA GLU A 180 13.18 -6.07 22.36
C GLU A 180 12.55 -5.63 21.05
N ARG A 181 13.16 -6.08 19.95
CA ARG A 181 12.65 -5.79 18.61
C ARG A 181 12.76 -7.02 17.75
N TRP A 182 11.62 -7.38 17.16
CA TRP A 182 11.57 -8.35 16.09
C TRP A 182 11.76 -7.69 14.73
N LEU A 183 12.61 -8.30 13.91
CA LEU A 183 12.84 -7.91 12.52
C LEU A 183 12.85 -9.13 11.60
N LEU A 184 12.57 -8.89 10.32
CA LEU A 184 12.87 -9.85 9.27
C LEU A 184 14.25 -9.50 8.68
N PRO A 185 15.21 -10.43 8.66
CA PRO A 185 16.48 -10.19 7.97
C PRO A 185 16.27 -9.87 6.48
N TYR A 186 15.32 -10.57 5.84
CA TYR A 186 14.89 -10.31 4.49
C TYR A 186 13.48 -10.86 4.23
N ALA A 187 12.69 -10.13 3.47
CA ALA A 187 11.45 -10.61 2.87
C ALA A 187 11.19 -9.89 1.56
N LEU A 188 11.00 -10.64 0.47
CA LEU A 188 10.45 -10.10 -0.78
C LEU A 188 8.93 -10.16 -0.74
N ILE A 189 8.27 -9.03 -0.48
CA ILE A 189 6.80 -8.94 -0.38
C ILE A 189 6.21 -8.67 -1.76
N ALA A 190 5.19 -9.44 -2.14
CA ALA A 190 4.40 -9.21 -3.34
C ALA A 190 2.99 -8.77 -2.98
N ALA A 191 2.68 -7.52 -3.28
CA ALA A 191 1.38 -6.91 -3.09
C ALA A 191 0.54 -6.93 -4.37
N TYR A 192 -0.75 -7.22 -4.21
CA TYR A 192 -1.73 -7.24 -5.29
C TYR A 192 -2.85 -6.27 -5.01
N GLY A 193 -3.16 -5.42 -5.98
CA GLY A 193 -4.27 -4.47 -5.91
C GLY A 193 -5.08 -4.40 -7.19
N VAL A 194 -6.28 -3.83 -7.09
CA VAL A 194 -7.18 -3.56 -8.21
C VAL A 194 -7.72 -2.16 -8.07
N ALA A 195 -7.72 -1.37 -9.14
CA ALA A 195 -8.50 -0.14 -9.26
C ALA A 195 -9.72 -0.40 -10.15
N ASN A 196 -10.91 -0.25 -9.58
CA ASN A 196 -12.18 -0.60 -10.21
C ASN A 196 -12.90 0.64 -10.75
N GLU A 197 -13.02 0.71 -12.06
CA GLU A 197 -13.69 1.77 -12.82
C GLU A 197 -15.18 1.96 -12.48
N VAL A 198 -15.88 0.91 -12.01
CA VAL A 198 -17.29 1.01 -11.63
C VAL A 198 -17.43 1.76 -10.31
N ALA A 199 -16.62 1.40 -9.31
CA ALA A 199 -16.59 2.08 -8.01
C ALA A 199 -16.03 3.51 -8.13
N ALA A 200 -15.12 3.76 -9.08
CA ALA A 200 -14.61 5.09 -9.36
C ALA A 200 -15.70 6.09 -9.75
N ARG A 201 -16.83 5.65 -10.33
CA ARG A 201 -17.94 6.52 -10.72
C ARG A 201 -18.58 7.22 -9.51
N SER A 202 -18.63 6.56 -8.35
CA SER A 202 -19.21 7.16 -7.14
C SER A 202 -18.20 8.02 -6.39
N THR A 203 -16.91 7.66 -6.40
CA THR A 203 -15.89 8.42 -5.67
C THR A 203 -15.22 9.54 -6.49
N GLY A 204 -15.38 9.51 -7.81
CA GLY A 204 -14.74 10.45 -8.73
C GLY A 204 -13.24 10.21 -8.95
N LEU A 205 -12.72 9.02 -8.61
CA LEU A 205 -11.31 8.68 -8.77
C LEU A 205 -10.82 8.94 -10.20
N SER A 206 -9.77 9.75 -10.33
CA SER A 206 -9.19 10.16 -11.61
C SER A 206 -7.84 9.48 -11.91
N GLU A 207 -7.38 9.57 -13.14
CA GLU A 207 -6.04 9.09 -13.52
C GLU A 207 -4.93 9.83 -12.72
N ALA A 208 -5.10 11.12 -12.46
CA ALA A 208 -4.15 11.90 -11.65
C ALA A 208 -4.07 11.43 -10.18
N ASP A 209 -5.18 10.91 -9.63
CA ASP A 209 -5.16 10.29 -8.31
C ASP A 209 -4.42 8.93 -8.34
N LEU A 210 -4.53 8.18 -9.45
CA LEU A 210 -3.76 6.93 -9.63
C LEU A 210 -2.26 7.19 -9.74
N GLU A 211 -1.84 8.26 -10.42
CA GLU A 211 -0.42 8.64 -10.44
C GLU A 211 0.12 8.89 -9.03
N GLN A 212 -0.65 9.60 -8.19
CA GLN A 212 -0.30 9.83 -6.79
C GLN A 212 -0.30 8.54 -5.96
N LEU A 213 -1.19 7.60 -6.25
CA LEU A 213 -1.15 6.26 -5.66
C LEU A 213 0.15 5.53 -6.03
N PHE A 214 0.55 5.55 -7.30
CA PHE A 214 1.75 4.85 -7.76
C PHE A 214 3.02 5.49 -7.17
N ALA A 215 3.10 6.82 -7.13
CA ALA A 215 4.16 7.54 -6.42
C ALA A 215 4.18 7.16 -4.93
N GLY A 216 3.02 7.11 -4.27
CA GLY A 216 2.92 6.69 -2.87
C GLY A 216 3.28 5.24 -2.61
N LEU A 217 3.03 4.32 -3.55
CA LEU A 217 3.53 2.94 -3.47
C LEU A 217 5.05 2.90 -3.59
N TRP A 218 5.61 3.57 -4.60
CA TRP A 218 7.05 3.52 -4.86
C TRP A 218 7.84 4.38 -3.87
N GLN A 219 7.71 5.70 -3.98
CA GLN A 219 8.45 6.67 -3.17
C GLN A 219 8.02 6.64 -1.71
N GLY A 220 6.74 6.42 -1.43
CA GLY A 220 6.26 6.31 -0.04
C GLY A 220 6.82 5.09 0.69
N THR A 221 7.01 3.96 0.00
CA THR A 221 7.68 2.79 0.57
C THR A 221 9.15 3.06 0.84
N ALA A 222 9.85 3.69 -0.11
CA ALA A 222 11.25 4.10 0.05
C ALA A 222 11.46 5.16 1.16
N ALA A 223 10.43 5.98 1.45
CA ALA A 223 10.48 7.03 2.45
C ALA A 223 10.23 6.56 3.89
N LEU A 224 10.06 5.24 4.14
CA LEU A 224 9.79 4.68 5.47
C LEU A 224 11.03 4.68 6.40
N ASN A 225 11.55 5.87 6.70
CA ASN A 225 12.82 6.08 7.39
C ASN A 225 12.73 6.06 8.94
N THR A 226 11.73 5.37 9.49
CA THR A 226 11.62 5.22 10.95
C THR A 226 12.52 4.09 11.44
N HIS A 227 12.92 4.15 12.72
CA HIS A 227 13.79 3.15 13.32
C HIS A 227 13.34 1.70 13.04
N SER A 228 12.03 1.40 13.09
CA SER A 228 11.49 0.06 12.86
C SER A 228 11.22 -0.33 11.41
N LYS A 229 11.25 0.64 10.48
CA LYS A 229 10.82 0.46 9.08
C LYS A 229 11.93 0.74 8.06
N LEU A 230 13.02 1.37 8.44
CA LEU A 230 14.17 1.57 7.55
C LEU A 230 14.64 0.22 6.99
N GLY A 231 14.73 0.09 5.67
CA GLY A 231 14.96 -1.18 4.97
C GLY A 231 13.78 -1.66 4.11
N HIS A 232 12.71 -0.87 3.98
CA HIS A 232 11.72 -1.05 2.92
C HIS A 232 12.25 -0.42 1.63
N GLU A 233 12.39 -1.21 0.57
CA GLU A 233 12.85 -0.72 -0.73
C GLU A 233 11.96 -1.25 -1.86
N PRO A 234 11.36 -0.39 -2.69
CA PRO A 234 10.59 -0.84 -3.85
C PRO A 234 11.50 -1.52 -4.88
N LEU A 235 11.00 -2.56 -5.53
CA LEU A 235 11.76 -3.34 -6.52
C LEU A 235 11.06 -3.42 -7.87
N LEU A 236 9.74 -3.60 -7.90
CA LEU A 236 8.97 -3.67 -9.15
C LEU A 236 7.54 -3.18 -8.92
N LEU A 237 7.08 -2.27 -9.76
CA LEU A 237 5.69 -1.84 -9.83
C LEU A 237 5.20 -2.07 -11.26
N VAL A 238 4.21 -2.96 -11.42
CA VAL A 238 3.53 -3.20 -12.69
C VAL A 238 2.06 -2.85 -12.54
N VAL A 239 1.58 -1.94 -13.37
CA VAL A 239 0.18 -1.56 -13.47
C VAL A 239 -0.36 -2.07 -14.80
N ALA A 240 -1.20 -3.10 -14.74
CA ALA A 240 -1.84 -3.68 -15.92
C ALA A 240 -3.18 -2.98 -16.18
N GLU A 241 -3.31 -2.36 -17.35
CA GLU A 241 -4.54 -1.70 -17.80
C GLU A 241 -5.38 -2.67 -18.63
N TYR A 242 -6.67 -2.77 -18.32
CA TYR A 242 -7.62 -3.63 -19.01
C TYR A 242 -8.82 -2.86 -19.53
N GLN A 243 -9.49 -3.45 -20.52
CA GLN A 243 -10.85 -3.02 -20.87
C GLN A 243 -11.78 -3.06 -19.64
N PRO A 244 -12.79 -2.16 -19.57
CA PRO A 244 -13.71 -2.08 -18.44
C PRO A 244 -14.35 -3.44 -18.11
N GLY A 245 -14.45 -3.78 -16.82
CA GLY A 245 -15.02 -5.04 -16.34
C GLY A 245 -14.09 -6.26 -16.36
N TYR A 246 -12.90 -6.17 -16.97
CA TYR A 246 -11.97 -7.30 -17.11
C TYR A 246 -10.73 -7.17 -16.23
N ARG A 247 -10.23 -8.31 -15.76
CA ARG A 247 -8.96 -8.43 -15.03
C ARG A 247 -8.42 -9.85 -15.14
N LEU A 248 -7.11 -10.05 -15.04
CA LEU A 248 -6.49 -11.37 -15.09
C LEU A 248 -6.60 -12.11 -13.74
N GLY A 249 -6.38 -11.40 -12.63
CA GLY A 249 -6.41 -11.93 -11.27
C GLY A 249 -5.18 -12.75 -10.88
N ALA A 250 -4.95 -12.94 -9.58
CA ALA A 250 -3.92 -13.82 -9.00
C ALA A 250 -2.48 -13.58 -9.50
N LEU A 251 -2.11 -12.33 -9.80
CA LEU A 251 -0.81 -11.98 -10.37
C LEU A 251 0.37 -12.49 -9.52
N THR A 252 0.28 -12.36 -8.20
CA THR A 252 1.34 -12.78 -7.27
C THR A 252 1.54 -14.30 -7.21
N GLN A 253 0.52 -15.10 -7.56
CA GLN A 253 0.62 -16.56 -7.62
C GLN A 253 1.31 -17.06 -8.89
N ARG A 254 1.60 -16.15 -9.83
CA ARG A 254 2.33 -16.43 -11.08
C ARG A 254 3.78 -15.97 -11.02
N LEU A 255 4.27 -15.69 -9.81
CA LEU A 255 5.65 -15.35 -9.53
C LEU A 255 6.26 -16.47 -8.70
N ALA A 256 7.51 -16.77 -8.96
CA ALA A 256 8.28 -17.71 -8.15
C ALA A 256 9.72 -17.21 -7.99
N LEU A 257 10.38 -17.65 -6.92
CA LEU A 257 11.83 -17.54 -6.83
C LEU A 257 12.48 -18.69 -7.59
N ALA A 258 13.56 -18.39 -8.27
CA ALA A 258 14.35 -19.34 -9.03
C ALA A 258 15.84 -19.06 -8.81
N ASN A 259 16.69 -20.06 -9.10
CA ASN A 259 18.14 -19.98 -8.93
C ASN A 259 18.57 -19.46 -7.54
N GLN A 260 17.83 -19.89 -6.51
CA GLN A 260 18.14 -19.55 -5.13
C GLN A 260 19.53 -20.08 -4.75
N ARG A 261 20.40 -19.19 -4.29
CA ARG A 261 21.77 -19.52 -3.85
C ARG A 261 21.80 -20.06 -2.43
N VAL A 262 20.76 -19.77 -1.65
CA VAL A 262 20.56 -20.16 -0.26
C VAL A 262 19.10 -20.52 -0.03
N GLU A 263 18.82 -21.20 1.07
CA GLU A 263 17.45 -21.51 1.49
C GLU A 263 16.63 -20.24 1.81
N ASP A 264 15.31 -20.35 1.76
CA ASP A 264 14.35 -19.25 1.93
C ASP A 264 14.64 -18.32 3.12
N THR A 265 14.91 -18.90 4.29
CA THR A 265 15.13 -18.15 5.55
C THR A 265 16.51 -17.49 5.61
N ALA A 266 17.44 -17.91 4.73
CA ALA A 266 18.79 -17.40 4.62
C ALA A 266 18.95 -16.30 3.56
N LEU A 267 17.93 -16.02 2.73
CA LEU A 267 17.97 -14.91 1.76
C LEU A 267 18.28 -13.58 2.45
N ARG A 268 19.10 -12.72 1.82
CA ARG A 268 19.49 -11.40 2.35
C ARG A 268 19.42 -10.27 1.34
N SER A 269 19.29 -10.57 0.05
CA SER A 269 19.22 -9.57 -1.02
C SER A 269 18.68 -10.15 -2.33
N THR A 270 18.41 -9.28 -3.30
CA THR A 270 18.09 -9.65 -4.70
C THR A 270 19.22 -10.39 -5.42
N GLN A 271 20.43 -10.48 -4.85
CA GLN A 271 21.53 -11.26 -5.41
C GLN A 271 21.41 -12.75 -5.12
N ASP A 272 20.55 -13.14 -4.18
CA ASP A 272 20.41 -14.52 -3.72
C ASP A 272 19.42 -15.33 -4.55
N PHE A 273 18.69 -14.70 -5.47
CA PHE A 273 17.67 -15.32 -6.31
C PHE A 273 17.50 -14.58 -7.64
N GLU A 274 16.69 -15.17 -8.52
CA GLU A 274 16.10 -14.53 -9.70
C GLU A 274 14.57 -14.65 -9.60
N LEU A 275 13.84 -13.62 -10.03
CA LEU A 275 12.37 -13.64 -10.04
C LEU A 275 11.88 -14.30 -11.33
N ASP A 276 11.27 -15.48 -11.24
CA ASP A 276 10.61 -16.10 -12.38
C ASP A 276 9.28 -15.41 -12.65
N VAL A 277 9.18 -14.83 -13.85
CA VAL A 277 8.01 -14.08 -14.32
C VAL A 277 7.36 -14.73 -15.55
N THR A 278 7.79 -15.95 -15.91
CA THR A 278 7.30 -16.69 -17.08
C THR A 278 5.77 -16.79 -17.06
N ALA A 279 5.21 -17.31 -15.97
CA ALA A 279 3.78 -17.57 -15.87
C ALA A 279 2.92 -16.30 -15.93
N VAL A 280 3.41 -15.17 -15.39
CA VAL A 280 2.65 -13.91 -15.43
C VAL A 280 2.70 -13.26 -16.81
N LEU A 281 3.85 -13.28 -17.49
CA LEU A 281 3.99 -12.75 -18.83
C LEU A 281 3.20 -13.57 -19.86
N ASP A 282 3.24 -14.91 -19.76
CA ASP A 282 2.45 -15.79 -20.63
C ASP A 282 0.95 -15.56 -20.43
N ALA A 283 0.51 -15.41 -19.19
CA ALA A 283 -0.88 -15.14 -18.87
C ALA A 283 -1.36 -13.79 -19.43
N TRP A 284 -0.54 -12.75 -19.36
CA TRP A 284 -0.86 -11.44 -19.97
C TRP A 284 -0.87 -11.49 -21.49
N ARG A 285 0.12 -12.16 -22.10
CA ARG A 285 0.19 -12.34 -23.55
C ARG A 285 -1.04 -13.05 -24.10
N ALA A 286 -1.55 -14.03 -23.36
CA ALA A 286 -2.75 -14.78 -23.70
C ALA A 286 -4.07 -14.06 -23.35
N TYR A 287 -4.04 -12.84 -22.80
CA TYR A 287 -5.24 -12.15 -22.30
C TYR A 287 -5.68 -10.99 -23.22
N PRO A 288 -6.67 -11.17 -24.13
CA PRO A 288 -6.98 -10.21 -25.19
C PRO A 288 -7.55 -8.87 -24.71
N ARG A 289 -7.98 -8.79 -23.45
CA ARG A 289 -8.57 -7.59 -22.86
C ARG A 289 -7.52 -6.71 -22.17
N LEU A 290 -6.26 -7.15 -22.10
CA LEU A 290 -5.14 -6.33 -21.67
C LEU A 290 -4.88 -5.24 -22.73
N ARG A 291 -4.72 -3.99 -22.29
CA ARG A 291 -4.38 -2.85 -23.14
C ARG A 291 -2.91 -2.52 -23.11
N GLY A 292 -2.30 -2.62 -21.95
CA GLY A 292 -0.88 -2.37 -21.77
C GLY A 292 -0.44 -2.51 -20.32
N LEU A 293 0.87 -2.47 -20.12
CA LEU A 293 1.51 -2.47 -18.81
C LEU A 293 2.26 -1.17 -18.61
N ARG A 294 2.14 -0.57 -17.42
CA ARG A 294 3.00 0.53 -16.98
C ARG A 294 3.95 0.00 -15.92
N ILE A 295 5.26 0.21 -16.11
CA ILE A 295 6.28 -0.51 -15.35
C ILE A 295 7.28 0.48 -14.74
N MET A 296 7.60 0.29 -13.47
CA MET A 296 8.79 0.84 -12.81
C MET A 296 9.56 -0.30 -12.17
N GLN A 297 10.89 -0.30 -12.30
CA GLN A 297 11.74 -1.34 -11.75
C GLN A 297 13.05 -0.77 -11.20
N ASP A 298 13.49 -1.34 -10.08
CA ASP A 298 14.83 -1.14 -9.56
C ASP A 298 15.81 -2.09 -10.26
N SER A 299 16.93 -1.54 -10.71
CA SER A 299 18.00 -2.27 -11.42
C SER A 299 18.58 -3.48 -10.67
N ARG A 300 18.41 -3.54 -9.34
CA ARG A 300 18.89 -4.64 -8.49
C ARG A 300 18.07 -5.92 -8.67
N LEU A 301 16.81 -5.83 -9.11
CA LEU A 301 15.95 -6.99 -9.32
C LEU A 301 16.24 -7.63 -10.68
N ARG A 302 16.66 -8.90 -10.69
CA ARG A 302 16.81 -9.68 -11.92
C ARG A 302 15.61 -10.62 -12.09
N CYS A 303 15.04 -10.63 -13.28
CA CYS A 303 13.90 -11.46 -13.64
C CYS A 303 14.34 -12.52 -14.66
N ARG A 304 13.58 -13.61 -14.78
CA ARG A 304 13.81 -14.63 -15.80
C ARG A 304 12.53 -15.12 -16.49
N VAL A 305 12.69 -15.51 -17.76
CA VAL A 305 11.71 -16.27 -18.55
C VAL A 305 12.41 -17.48 -19.16
N GLY A 306 12.10 -18.68 -18.65
CA GLY A 306 12.95 -19.85 -18.92
C GLY A 306 14.40 -19.51 -18.57
N GLU A 307 15.35 -19.79 -19.46
CA GLU A 307 16.79 -19.52 -19.24
C GLU A 307 17.22 -18.06 -19.47
N HIS A 308 16.34 -17.19 -19.98
CA HIS A 308 16.71 -15.81 -20.30
C HIS A 308 16.54 -14.92 -19.07
N VAL A 309 17.63 -14.27 -18.65
CA VAL A 309 17.66 -13.36 -17.49
C VAL A 309 17.83 -11.93 -17.97
N ALA A 310 16.92 -11.05 -17.58
CA ALA A 310 16.98 -9.61 -17.87
C ALA A 310 16.11 -8.83 -16.86
N ASP A 311 16.01 -7.51 -17.00
CA ASP A 311 14.99 -6.74 -16.30
C ASP A 311 13.58 -7.10 -16.81
N PHE A 312 12.56 -6.84 -16.00
CA PHE A 312 11.18 -7.16 -16.29
C PHE A 312 10.68 -6.45 -17.55
N MET A 313 11.10 -5.19 -17.76
CA MET A 313 10.68 -4.38 -18.90
C MET A 313 11.15 -5.00 -20.21
N THR A 314 12.42 -5.39 -20.29
CA THR A 314 13.02 -6.10 -21.43
C THR A 314 12.31 -7.43 -21.70
N LEU A 315 12.02 -8.21 -20.66
CA LEU A 315 11.30 -9.50 -20.82
C LEU A 315 9.86 -9.30 -21.30
N ALA A 316 9.15 -8.28 -20.80
CA ALA A 316 7.79 -7.96 -21.23
C ALA A 316 7.75 -7.48 -22.70
N GLN A 317 8.74 -6.69 -23.13
CA GLN A 317 8.89 -6.31 -24.55
C GLN A 317 9.14 -7.53 -25.44
N ALA A 318 10.03 -8.42 -25.03
CA ALA A 318 10.32 -9.65 -25.76
C ALA A 318 9.08 -10.58 -25.86
N ALA A 319 8.18 -10.53 -24.87
CA ALA A 319 6.90 -11.23 -24.90
C ALA A 319 5.85 -10.59 -25.83
N GLY A 320 6.15 -9.43 -26.43
CA GLY A 320 5.25 -8.70 -27.34
C GLY A 320 4.15 -7.91 -26.63
N LEU A 321 4.34 -7.56 -25.35
CA LEU A 321 3.39 -6.78 -24.58
C LEU A 321 3.56 -5.28 -24.86
N SER A 322 2.47 -4.54 -24.93
CA SER A 322 2.49 -3.07 -25.01
C SER A 322 2.87 -2.52 -23.65
N ILE A 323 4.00 -1.81 -23.56
CA ILE A 323 4.53 -1.31 -22.30
C ILE A 323 4.89 0.17 -22.33
N THR A 324 4.77 0.82 -21.17
CA THR A 324 5.20 2.20 -20.93
C THR A 324 5.95 2.27 -19.61
N ALA A 325 7.01 3.06 -19.54
CA ALA A 325 7.69 3.32 -18.26
C ALA A 325 6.82 4.24 -17.38
N LEU A 326 6.78 3.96 -16.08
CA LEU A 326 6.28 4.90 -15.09
C LEU A 326 7.36 5.94 -14.78
N ASP A 327 6.98 7.21 -14.78
CA ASP A 327 7.83 8.35 -14.38
C ASP A 327 7.23 8.92 -13.09
N LEU A 328 7.81 8.55 -11.95
CA LEU A 328 7.30 8.83 -10.60
C LEU A 328 8.29 9.66 -9.79
#